data_AF-A0A556RG44-F1
#
_entry.id   AF-A0A556RG44-F1
#
_cell.length_a   1.000
_cell.length_b   1.000
_cell.length_c   1.000
_cell.angle_alpha   90.00
_cell.angle_beta   90.00
_cell.angle_gamma   90.00
#
_symmetry.space_group_name_H-M   'P 1'
#
loop_
_entity.id
_entity.type
_entity.pdbx_description
1 polymer ?
#
loop_
_entity_poly.entity_id
_entity_poly.type
_entity_poly.pdbx_seq_one_letter_code
_entity_poly.pdbx_strand_id
1 'polypeptide(L)'
;MEVKVQIDYHNQHRINQRCEQDLKNTKRIGVAMPLKSSPLNIIDGWIKNVKQIKSPYYNDRPARQPISLLVIHNISLPPNQYGGPYVEQLFTGKLDPNGHSYFADIHQLQVSSHLFIRRDGEIIQFVPFDKRAWHAGKSVFEGKENCNDFSIGIEMEGCDTDNFTDAQYQQLTNVTIVLQQTYPIKNITGHSDIAPGRKTDPGPYFNWHYYQTLVNQQTQINAIINQINSIKHELQHLNLWQPSPPAAEAFLSEQPFALDTMQPHEWLQWIFIPRIQALIDAKCEIPKFALHPYFEEAFKEVQEIEINKLLTLIKQLDELSIDYATT
;
A
#
# COMPACT_ATOMS: atom_id res chain seq x y z
N MET A 1 39.18 -6.46 -17.68
CA MET A 1 38.03 -5.67 -18.13
C MET A 1 37.36 -5.15 -16.87
N GLU A 2 37.68 -3.92 -16.46
CA GLU A 2 37.06 -3.26 -15.31
C GLU A 2 35.65 -2.82 -15.71
N VAL A 3 34.64 -3.39 -15.06
CA VAL A 3 33.27 -2.89 -15.18
C VAL A 3 33.17 -1.68 -14.25
N LYS A 4 33.25 -0.48 -14.83
CA LYS A 4 32.91 0.76 -14.13
C LYS A 4 31.42 0.75 -13.80
N VAL A 5 31.09 0.50 -12.53
CA VAL A 5 29.74 0.76 -11.99
C VAL A 5 29.59 2.27 -11.89
N GLN A 6 29.05 2.88 -12.95
CA GLN A 6 28.79 4.30 -13.01
C GLN A 6 27.44 4.58 -12.31
N ILE A 7 27.49 4.65 -10.98
CA ILE A 7 26.45 5.36 -10.22
C ILE A 7 26.54 6.82 -10.67
N ASP A 8 25.44 7.41 -11.13
CA ASP A 8 25.39 8.83 -11.52
C ASP A 8 25.46 9.71 -10.26
N TYR A 9 26.67 9.78 -9.69
CA TYR A 9 26.98 10.46 -8.44
C TYR A 9 26.58 11.94 -8.46
N HIS A 10 26.46 12.58 -9.62
CA HIS A 10 26.14 14.01 -9.74
C HIS A 10 24.66 14.32 -9.49
N ASN A 11 23.75 13.47 -9.97
CA ASN A 11 22.31 13.64 -9.70
C ASN A 11 21.95 13.17 -8.28
N GLN A 12 22.64 12.13 -7.82
CA GLN A 12 22.53 11.64 -6.45
C GLN A 12 23.09 12.63 -5.44
N HIS A 13 24.11 13.44 -5.76
CA HIS A 13 24.60 14.48 -4.86
C HIS A 13 23.57 15.59 -4.62
N ARG A 14 22.77 15.99 -5.62
CA ARG A 14 21.74 17.04 -5.47
C ARG A 14 20.51 16.53 -4.71
N ILE A 15 20.10 15.29 -4.96
CA ILE A 15 19.01 14.63 -4.21
C ILE A 15 19.45 14.34 -2.78
N ASN A 16 20.68 13.83 -2.59
CA ASN A 16 21.26 13.61 -1.26
C ASN A 16 21.51 14.93 -0.54
N GLN A 17 21.91 16.01 -1.21
CA GLN A 17 22.03 17.32 -0.54
C GLN A 17 20.66 17.83 -0.09
N ARG A 18 19.60 17.67 -0.88
CA ARG A 18 18.24 18.09 -0.49
C ARG A 18 17.72 17.24 0.67
N CYS A 19 17.84 15.91 0.56
CA CYS A 19 17.41 14.96 1.58
C CYS A 19 18.28 15.02 2.86
N GLU A 20 19.59 15.24 2.75
CA GLU A 20 20.49 15.51 3.89
C GLU A 20 20.22 16.87 4.52
N GLN A 21 19.88 17.90 3.75
CA GLN A 21 19.47 19.19 4.30
C GLN A 21 18.17 19.03 5.09
N ASP A 22 17.22 18.24 4.59
CA ASP A 22 15.95 17.90 5.25
C ASP A 22 16.17 17.01 6.50
N LEU A 23 17.12 16.08 6.46
CA LEU A 23 17.57 15.25 7.60
C LEU A 23 18.40 16.03 8.64
N LYS A 24 19.20 17.01 8.22
CA LYS A 24 19.93 17.94 9.11
C LYS A 24 18.98 18.95 9.75
N ASN A 25 17.91 19.34 9.07
CA ASN A 25 16.86 20.20 9.62
C ASN A 25 15.98 19.47 10.65
N THR A 26 15.71 18.17 10.46
CA THR A 26 14.99 17.34 11.44
C THR A 26 15.81 17.04 12.70
N LYS A 27 17.16 17.04 12.63
CA LYS A 27 18.03 16.92 13.81
C LYS A 27 18.00 18.12 14.78
N ARG A 28 17.33 19.23 14.45
CA ARG A 28 17.23 20.43 15.31
C ARG A 28 15.90 20.63 16.02
N ILE A 29 14.89 19.78 15.78
CA ILE A 29 13.57 19.96 16.35
C ILE A 29 13.18 18.70 17.11
N GLY A 30 13.39 18.71 18.43
CA GLY A 30 12.72 17.82 19.36
C GLY A 30 11.24 18.17 19.46
N VAL A 31 10.47 17.88 18.42
CA VAL A 31 9.00 18.01 18.41
C VAL A 31 8.44 16.75 17.76
N ALA A 32 7.56 16.09 18.50
CA ALA A 32 6.83 14.91 18.07
C ALA A 32 6.24 15.08 16.66
N MET A 33 6.54 14.14 15.77
CA MET A 33 5.81 13.97 14.51
C MET A 33 4.68 12.95 14.71
N PRO A 34 3.40 13.33 14.70
CA PRO A 34 2.32 12.45 14.30
C PRO A 34 2.10 12.66 12.80
N LEU A 35 2.26 11.65 11.95
CA LEU A 35 1.25 10.62 11.72
C LEU A 35 1.97 9.34 11.26
N LYS A 36 2.27 8.46 12.22
CA LYS A 36 2.43 7.04 11.91
C LYS A 36 1.04 6.54 11.50
N SER A 37 0.71 6.49 10.21
CA SER A 37 -0.41 5.65 9.80
C SER A 37 0.06 4.20 9.98
N SER A 38 -0.22 3.62 11.14
CA SER A 38 -0.03 2.19 11.34
C SER A 38 -0.74 1.43 10.22
N PRO A 39 -0.15 0.35 9.69
CA PRO A 39 -0.79 -0.43 8.65
C PRO A 39 -2.19 -0.86 9.13
N LEU A 40 -3.15 -0.82 8.20
CA LEU A 40 -4.49 -1.33 8.47
C LEU A 40 -4.40 -2.81 8.84
N ASN A 41 -5.27 -3.25 9.75
CA ASN A 41 -5.33 -4.63 10.20
C ASN A 41 -6.77 -5.13 10.16
N ILE A 42 -6.97 -6.33 9.64
CA ILE A 42 -8.27 -7.00 9.52
C ILE A 42 -8.38 -8.07 10.60
N ILE A 43 -9.42 -8.00 11.43
CA ILE A 43 -9.75 -9.00 12.44
C ILE A 43 -11.22 -9.38 12.26
N ASP A 44 -11.51 -10.68 12.11
CA ASP A 44 -12.85 -11.23 11.89
C ASP A 44 -13.63 -10.51 10.75
N GLY A 45 -12.93 -10.24 9.66
CA GLY A 45 -13.48 -9.55 8.48
C GLY A 45 -13.62 -8.03 8.64
N TRP A 46 -13.23 -7.45 9.77
CA TRP A 46 -13.33 -6.01 10.04
C TRP A 46 -11.98 -5.30 10.11
N ILE A 47 -11.87 -4.11 9.51
CA ILE A 47 -10.71 -3.24 9.70
C ILE A 47 -10.78 -2.65 11.11
N LYS A 48 -9.65 -2.71 11.84
CA LYS A 48 -9.52 -2.10 13.17
C LYS A 48 -9.32 -0.59 13.08
N ASN A 49 -9.83 0.12 14.09
CA ASN A 49 -9.66 1.58 14.26
C ASN A 49 -10.24 2.44 13.12
N VAL A 50 -11.21 1.91 12.36
CA VAL A 50 -12.04 2.69 11.43
C VAL A 50 -13.48 2.75 11.93
N LYS A 51 -14.27 3.69 11.42
CA LYS A 51 -15.70 3.79 11.76
C LYS A 51 -16.43 2.55 11.23
N GLN A 52 -17.23 1.90 12.07
CA GLN A 52 -17.99 0.71 11.71
C GLN A 52 -19.49 0.96 11.93
N ILE A 53 -20.29 0.82 10.87
CA ILE A 53 -21.74 0.94 10.92
C ILE A 53 -22.35 -0.34 10.36
N LYS A 54 -22.80 -1.24 11.22
CA LYS A 54 -23.31 -2.55 10.79
C LYS A 54 -24.56 -2.41 9.92
N SER A 55 -24.42 -2.71 8.63
CA SER A 55 -25.54 -2.81 7.70
C SER A 55 -26.29 -4.12 7.93
N PRO A 56 -27.64 -4.14 7.86
CA PRO A 56 -28.41 -5.38 7.79
C PRO A 56 -28.41 -6.00 6.39
N TYR A 57 -27.92 -5.29 5.37
CA TYR A 57 -28.01 -5.66 3.96
C TYR A 57 -26.78 -6.45 3.53
N TYR A 58 -26.65 -7.67 4.02
CA TYR A 58 -25.66 -8.63 3.56
C TYR A 58 -26.16 -10.04 3.80
N ASN A 59 -25.49 -11.03 3.23
CA ASN A 59 -25.70 -12.42 3.57
C ASN A 59 -24.40 -13.23 3.45
N ASP A 60 -24.49 -14.56 3.56
CA ASP A 60 -23.34 -15.43 3.37
C ASP A 60 -22.92 -15.48 1.90
N ARG A 61 -21.60 -15.53 1.68
CA ARG A 61 -21.03 -15.85 0.38
C ARG A 61 -21.32 -17.33 0.05
N PRO A 62 -21.45 -17.70 -1.24
CA PRO A 62 -21.50 -19.11 -1.62
C PRO A 62 -20.29 -19.89 -1.10
N ALA A 63 -20.51 -21.14 -0.73
CA ALA A 63 -19.44 -21.99 -0.19
C ALA A 63 -18.31 -22.19 -1.21
N ARG A 64 -17.06 -22.23 -0.72
CA ARG A 64 -15.84 -22.52 -1.50
C ARG A 64 -15.51 -21.49 -2.60
N GLN A 65 -16.05 -20.29 -2.50
CA GLN A 65 -15.73 -19.20 -3.43
C GLN A 65 -14.75 -18.23 -2.76
N PRO A 66 -13.48 -18.17 -3.22
CA PRO A 66 -12.51 -17.24 -2.66
C PRO A 66 -12.89 -15.81 -3.04
N ILE A 67 -12.64 -14.87 -2.12
CA ILE A 67 -12.70 -13.44 -2.42
C ILE A 67 -11.49 -13.11 -3.29
N SER A 68 -11.74 -12.82 -4.56
CA SER A 68 -10.68 -12.70 -5.57
C SER A 68 -10.74 -11.40 -6.39
N LEU A 69 -11.79 -10.60 -6.21
CA LEU A 69 -12.05 -9.39 -6.98
C LEU A 69 -12.30 -8.19 -6.05
N LEU A 70 -11.70 -7.05 -6.37
CA LEU A 70 -12.04 -5.76 -5.79
C LEU A 70 -12.81 -4.94 -6.82
N VAL A 71 -13.99 -4.43 -6.46
CA VAL A 71 -14.81 -3.58 -7.33
C VAL A 71 -14.85 -2.17 -6.75
N ILE A 72 -14.38 -1.21 -7.55
CA ILE A 72 -14.36 0.20 -7.20
C ILE A 72 -15.64 0.85 -7.72
N HIS A 73 -16.30 1.57 -6.83
CA HIS A 73 -17.53 2.30 -7.06
C HIS A 73 -17.37 3.78 -6.71
N ASN A 74 -18.33 4.59 -7.12
CA ASN A 74 -18.52 5.91 -6.55
C ASN A 74 -19.98 6.13 -6.17
N ILE A 75 -20.18 6.99 -5.17
CA ILE A 75 -21.52 7.40 -4.74
C ILE A 75 -21.45 8.78 -4.09
N SER A 76 -22.48 9.58 -4.32
CA SER A 76 -22.76 10.82 -3.60
C SER A 76 -24.27 10.94 -3.42
N LEU A 77 -24.69 11.31 -2.21
CA LEU A 77 -26.10 11.46 -1.86
C LEU A 77 -26.30 12.75 -1.06
N PRO A 78 -27.19 13.67 -1.51
CA PRO A 78 -27.77 13.73 -2.85
C PRO A 78 -26.71 13.71 -3.97
N PRO A 79 -27.08 13.42 -5.23
CA PRO A 79 -26.11 13.36 -6.33
C PRO A 79 -25.22 14.61 -6.39
N ASN A 80 -23.91 14.39 -6.50
CA ASN A 80 -22.87 15.43 -6.52
C ASN A 80 -22.75 16.28 -5.24
N GLN A 81 -23.31 15.80 -4.12
CA GLN A 81 -23.15 16.41 -2.80
C GLN A 81 -22.44 15.44 -1.85
N TYR A 82 -21.54 15.98 -1.03
CA TYR A 82 -20.63 15.21 -0.19
C TYR A 82 -20.78 15.61 1.28
N GLY A 83 -20.27 14.79 2.19
CA GLY A 83 -20.22 15.07 3.63
C GLY A 83 -21.50 14.76 4.40
N GLY A 84 -22.60 14.44 3.70
CA GLY A 84 -23.88 14.09 4.32
C GLY A 84 -23.91 12.67 4.94
N PRO A 85 -24.91 12.37 5.78
CA PRO A 85 -25.09 11.04 6.37
C PRO A 85 -25.79 10.05 5.42
N TYR A 86 -26.20 10.50 4.24
CA TYR A 86 -27.20 9.82 3.43
C TYR A 86 -26.72 8.50 2.82
N VAL A 87 -25.43 8.36 2.52
CA VAL A 87 -24.84 7.07 2.09
C VAL A 87 -24.89 6.05 3.23
N GLU A 88 -24.53 6.47 4.44
CA GLU A 88 -24.63 5.62 5.64
C GLU A 88 -26.08 5.19 5.89
N GLN A 89 -27.03 6.11 5.69
CA GLN A 89 -28.46 5.83 5.83
C GLN A 89 -28.98 4.89 4.75
N LEU A 90 -28.60 5.08 3.47
CA LEU A 90 -28.98 4.18 2.38
C LEU A 90 -28.50 2.75 2.67
N PHE A 91 -27.22 2.59 2.97
CA PHE A 91 -26.63 1.28 3.23
C PHE A 91 -27.13 0.62 4.52
N THR A 92 -27.86 1.33 5.37
CA THR A 92 -28.47 0.78 6.58
C THR A 92 -29.99 0.72 6.55
N GLY A 93 -30.63 1.10 5.43
CA GLY A 93 -32.09 1.08 5.30
C GLY A 93 -32.80 2.18 6.09
N LYS A 94 -32.13 3.30 6.33
CA LYS A 94 -32.60 4.41 7.17
C LYS A 94 -32.74 5.73 6.41
N LEU A 95 -32.64 5.70 5.07
CA LEU A 95 -32.72 6.90 4.25
C LEU A 95 -34.16 7.45 4.30
N ASP A 96 -34.30 8.72 4.71
CA ASP A 96 -35.60 9.39 4.72
C ASP A 96 -36.01 9.78 3.29
N PRO A 97 -37.12 9.22 2.75
CA PRO A 97 -37.59 9.56 1.41
C PRO A 97 -37.99 11.03 1.26
N ASN A 98 -38.29 11.74 2.35
CA ASN A 98 -38.70 13.14 2.31
C ASN A 98 -37.52 14.12 2.43
N GLY A 99 -36.30 13.63 2.69
CA GLY A 99 -35.11 14.47 2.88
C GLY A 99 -34.59 15.11 1.59
N HIS A 100 -34.85 14.51 0.43
CA HIS A 100 -34.50 15.02 -0.89
C HIS A 100 -35.31 14.30 -1.98
N SER A 101 -35.63 14.96 -3.10
CA SER A 101 -36.44 14.36 -4.18
C SER A 101 -35.86 13.05 -4.70
N TYR A 102 -34.53 13.00 -4.88
CA TYR A 102 -33.81 11.79 -5.28
C TYR A 102 -33.94 10.61 -4.31
N PHE A 103 -34.18 10.85 -3.01
CA PHE A 103 -34.24 9.79 -2.00
C PHE A 103 -35.52 8.97 -2.10
N ALA A 104 -36.62 9.59 -2.55
CA ALA A 104 -37.90 8.92 -2.74
C ALA A 104 -37.76 7.66 -3.59
N ASP A 105 -36.93 7.72 -4.65
CA ASP A 105 -36.76 6.61 -5.60
C ASP A 105 -35.84 5.49 -5.08
N ILE A 106 -34.94 5.80 -4.14
CA ILE A 106 -33.88 4.86 -3.73
C ILE A 106 -33.99 4.36 -2.28
N HIS A 107 -34.83 4.97 -1.43
CA HIS A 107 -34.89 4.64 0.01
C HIS A 107 -35.26 3.17 0.31
N GLN A 108 -35.98 2.49 -0.60
CA GLN A 108 -36.37 1.08 -0.44
C GLN A 108 -35.34 0.11 -0.99
N LEU A 109 -34.30 0.60 -1.68
CA LEU A 109 -33.25 -0.26 -2.20
C LEU A 109 -32.51 -0.92 -1.04
N GLN A 110 -32.39 -2.24 -1.13
CA GLN A 110 -31.56 -3.02 -0.22
C GLN A 110 -30.20 -3.21 -0.86
N VAL A 111 -29.32 -2.24 -0.64
CA VAL A 111 -27.97 -2.20 -1.19
C VAL A 111 -26.97 -1.87 -0.11
N SER A 112 -25.76 -2.36 -0.25
CA SER A 112 -24.65 -2.08 0.66
C SER A 112 -23.34 -2.26 -0.06
N SER A 113 -22.28 -1.68 0.50
CA SER A 113 -20.91 -1.96 0.14
C SER A 113 -20.13 -2.40 1.36
N HIS A 114 -18.93 -2.95 1.19
CA HIS A 114 -18.11 -3.29 2.37
C HIS A 114 -17.56 -2.01 2.98
N LEU A 115 -17.04 -1.11 2.15
CA LEU A 115 -16.42 0.13 2.57
C LEU A 115 -16.99 1.34 1.84
N PHE A 116 -16.92 2.48 2.51
CA PHE A 116 -17.10 3.81 1.95
C PHE A 116 -15.92 4.69 2.39
N ILE A 117 -15.29 5.38 1.44
CA ILE A 117 -14.17 6.29 1.68
C ILE A 117 -14.65 7.71 1.36
N ARG A 118 -14.79 8.52 2.41
CA ARG A 118 -15.21 9.92 2.33
C ARG A 118 -14.18 10.79 1.62
N ARG A 119 -14.57 11.99 1.20
CA ARG A 119 -13.67 12.96 0.52
C ARG A 119 -12.41 13.29 1.33
N ASP A 120 -12.50 13.30 2.65
CA ASP A 120 -11.39 13.56 3.57
C ASP A 120 -10.53 12.32 3.87
N GLY A 121 -10.90 11.15 3.32
CA GLY A 121 -10.24 9.87 3.57
C GLY A 121 -10.80 9.09 4.78
N GLU A 122 -11.86 9.54 5.46
CA GLU A 122 -12.49 8.71 6.48
C GLU A 122 -12.98 7.39 5.87
N ILE A 123 -12.51 6.27 6.42
CA ILE A 123 -12.97 4.92 6.06
C ILE A 123 -14.13 4.56 6.97
N ILE A 124 -15.26 4.19 6.36
CA ILE A 124 -16.43 3.63 7.03
C ILE A 124 -16.65 2.21 6.51
N GLN A 125 -16.77 1.25 7.42
CA GLN A 125 -17.06 -0.14 7.07
C GLN A 125 -18.50 -0.53 7.46
N PHE A 126 -19.21 -1.19 6.55
CA PHE A 126 -20.59 -1.62 6.78
C PHE A 126 -20.80 -3.12 6.90
N VAL A 127 -20.02 -3.89 6.15
CA VAL A 127 -20.15 -5.35 6.03
C VAL A 127 -18.77 -5.97 6.21
N PRO A 128 -18.62 -7.01 7.06
CA PRO A 128 -17.35 -7.71 7.18
C PRO A 128 -17.00 -8.37 5.85
N PHE A 129 -15.72 -8.35 5.47
CA PHE A 129 -15.27 -8.81 4.15
C PHE A 129 -15.63 -10.28 3.84
N ASP A 130 -15.71 -11.13 4.87
CA ASP A 130 -16.08 -12.54 4.73
C ASP A 130 -17.57 -12.76 4.40
N LYS A 131 -18.39 -11.70 4.49
CA LYS A 131 -19.80 -11.71 4.10
C LYS A 131 -19.99 -11.06 2.73
N ARG A 132 -21.14 -11.34 2.12
CA ARG A 132 -21.53 -10.83 0.80
C ARG A 132 -22.32 -9.54 0.96
N ALA A 133 -21.69 -8.39 0.71
CA ALA A 133 -22.39 -7.13 0.51
C ALA A 133 -23.15 -7.11 -0.84
N TRP A 134 -24.10 -6.19 -0.99
CA TRP A 134 -24.98 -6.10 -2.16
C TRP A 134 -24.69 -4.84 -2.99
N HIS A 135 -23.55 -4.83 -3.68
CA HIS A 135 -23.03 -3.64 -4.38
C HIS A 135 -23.04 -3.76 -5.92
N ALA A 136 -22.78 -4.95 -6.47
CA ALA A 136 -22.56 -5.13 -7.91
C ALA A 136 -23.85 -5.32 -8.73
N GLY A 137 -24.95 -5.79 -8.12
CA GLY A 137 -26.18 -6.17 -8.83
C GLY A 137 -25.93 -7.23 -9.91
N LYS A 138 -26.67 -7.15 -11.04
CA LYS A 138 -26.43 -8.02 -12.21
C LYS A 138 -25.10 -7.65 -12.88
N SER A 139 -24.11 -8.54 -12.79
CA SER A 139 -22.75 -8.30 -13.25
C SER A 139 -22.02 -9.57 -13.69
N VAL A 140 -20.98 -9.41 -14.52
CA VAL A 140 -20.12 -10.50 -15.02
C VAL A 140 -18.68 -10.04 -15.04
N PHE A 141 -17.76 -10.84 -14.50
CA PHE A 141 -16.31 -10.62 -14.58
C PHE A 141 -15.62 -11.89 -15.06
N GLU A 142 -14.84 -11.81 -16.14
CA GLU A 142 -14.15 -12.96 -16.76
C GLU A 142 -15.08 -14.17 -16.98
N GLY A 143 -16.32 -13.92 -17.43
CA GLY A 143 -17.34 -14.95 -17.66
C GLY A 143 -18.05 -15.47 -16.40
N LYS A 144 -17.67 -15.02 -15.20
CA LYS A 144 -18.35 -15.37 -13.95
C LYS A 144 -19.42 -14.33 -13.60
N GLU A 145 -20.66 -14.76 -13.55
CA GLU A 145 -21.79 -13.92 -13.15
C GLU A 145 -21.81 -13.67 -11.64
N ASN A 146 -22.65 -12.72 -11.19
CA ASN A 146 -22.92 -12.42 -9.79
C ASN A 146 -21.66 -12.03 -9.00
N CYS A 147 -21.01 -10.94 -9.39
CA CYS A 147 -19.72 -10.54 -8.81
C CYS A 147 -19.75 -10.34 -7.29
N ASN A 148 -20.91 -10.04 -6.68
CA ASN A 148 -21.05 -9.98 -5.21
C ASN A 148 -20.48 -11.24 -4.52
N ASP A 149 -20.63 -12.42 -5.14
CA ASP A 149 -20.24 -13.70 -4.53
C ASP A 149 -18.74 -13.80 -4.20
N PHE A 150 -17.89 -13.20 -5.04
CA PHE A 150 -16.42 -13.31 -4.96
C PHE A 150 -15.71 -11.96 -4.90
N SER A 151 -16.44 -10.86 -4.71
CA SER A 151 -15.85 -9.52 -4.65
C SER A 151 -16.08 -8.77 -3.35
N ILE A 152 -15.18 -7.81 -3.13
CA ILE A 152 -15.34 -6.73 -2.17
C ILE A 152 -15.66 -5.45 -2.94
N GLY A 153 -16.80 -4.84 -2.66
CA GLY A 153 -17.12 -3.47 -3.08
C GLY A 153 -16.49 -2.42 -2.16
N ILE A 154 -15.89 -1.39 -2.75
CA ILE A 154 -15.46 -0.16 -2.09
C ILE A 154 -16.10 1.03 -2.79
N GLU A 155 -16.82 1.85 -2.03
CA GLU A 155 -17.45 3.08 -2.50
C GLU A 155 -16.56 4.28 -2.23
N MET A 156 -16.29 5.08 -3.25
CA MET A 156 -15.58 6.35 -3.13
C MET A 156 -16.60 7.49 -3.12
N GLU A 157 -16.60 8.36 -2.11
CA GLU A 157 -17.45 9.55 -2.11
C GLU A 157 -17.08 10.45 -3.30
N GLY A 158 -18.01 10.63 -4.24
CA GLY A 158 -17.72 11.30 -5.51
C GLY A 158 -18.77 11.03 -6.59
N CYS A 159 -18.40 11.35 -7.83
CA CYS A 159 -19.22 11.13 -9.02
C CYS A 159 -18.34 11.00 -10.27
N ASP A 160 -18.97 10.68 -11.41
CA ASP A 160 -18.29 10.46 -12.69
C ASP A 160 -17.72 11.72 -13.36
N THR A 161 -17.91 12.90 -12.76
CA THR A 161 -17.52 14.20 -13.34
C THR A 161 -16.65 15.05 -12.41
N ASP A 162 -16.17 14.48 -11.30
CA ASP A 162 -15.36 15.18 -10.32
C ASP A 162 -14.16 14.32 -9.91
N ASN A 163 -13.01 14.95 -9.69
CA ASN A 163 -11.79 14.24 -9.31
C ASN A 163 -11.93 13.64 -7.91
N PHE A 164 -11.30 12.50 -7.66
CA PHE A 164 -11.14 11.96 -6.29
C PHE A 164 -9.95 12.60 -5.60
N THR A 165 -10.01 12.74 -4.27
CA THR A 165 -8.94 13.41 -3.51
C THR A 165 -7.74 12.50 -3.30
N ASP A 166 -6.57 13.09 -3.07
CA ASP A 166 -5.36 12.35 -2.68
C ASP A 166 -5.60 11.52 -1.41
N ALA A 167 -6.33 12.07 -0.44
CA ALA A 167 -6.68 11.36 0.79
C ALA A 167 -7.48 10.08 0.49
N GLN A 168 -8.41 10.13 -0.47
CA GLN A 168 -9.16 8.95 -0.89
C GLN A 168 -8.27 7.92 -1.57
N TYR A 169 -7.40 8.33 -2.50
CA TYR A 169 -6.48 7.40 -3.17
C TYR A 169 -5.52 6.72 -2.18
N GLN A 170 -4.94 7.49 -1.25
CA GLN A 170 -4.05 6.94 -0.22
C GLN A 170 -4.76 5.89 0.65
N GLN A 171 -6.00 6.15 1.04
CA GLN A 171 -6.78 5.21 1.86
C GLN A 171 -7.23 3.99 1.05
N LEU A 172 -7.63 4.18 -0.20
CA LEU A 172 -7.96 3.09 -1.11
C LEU A 172 -6.75 2.18 -1.33
N THR A 173 -5.55 2.75 -1.51
CA THR A 173 -4.29 2.00 -1.60
C THR A 173 -4.03 1.21 -0.32
N ASN A 174 -4.10 1.84 0.86
CA ASN A 174 -3.89 1.15 2.14
C ASN A 174 -4.88 -0.01 2.35
N VAL A 175 -6.15 0.20 2.02
CA VAL A 175 -7.19 -0.82 2.07
C VAL A 175 -6.88 -1.96 1.10
N THR A 176 -6.49 -1.64 -0.12
CA THR A 176 -6.19 -2.64 -1.15
C THR A 176 -5.03 -3.53 -0.74
N ILE A 177 -3.96 -2.95 -0.18
CA ILE A 177 -2.80 -3.68 0.31
C ILE A 177 -3.19 -4.65 1.43
N VAL A 178 -3.92 -4.19 2.47
CA VAL A 178 -4.33 -5.10 3.56
C VAL A 178 -5.29 -6.18 3.07
N LEU A 179 -6.15 -5.87 2.09
CA LEU A 179 -7.05 -6.84 1.48
C LEU A 179 -6.29 -7.89 0.67
N GLN A 180 -5.28 -7.51 -0.13
CA GLN A 180 -4.45 -8.45 -0.90
C GLN A 180 -3.55 -9.30 0.00
N GLN A 181 -3.17 -8.81 1.18
CA GLN A 181 -2.45 -9.59 2.19
C GLN A 181 -3.37 -10.61 2.89
N THR A 182 -4.66 -10.32 3.01
CA THR A 182 -5.63 -11.14 3.76
C THR A 182 -6.37 -12.13 2.85
N TYR A 183 -6.67 -11.73 1.62
CA TYR A 183 -7.49 -12.45 0.65
C TYR A 183 -6.74 -12.62 -0.66
N PRO A 184 -7.00 -13.69 -1.44
CA PRO A 184 -6.34 -13.95 -2.72
C PRO A 184 -6.91 -13.07 -3.85
N ILE A 185 -7.00 -11.76 -3.62
CA ILE A 185 -7.46 -10.76 -4.59
C ILE A 185 -6.39 -10.55 -5.65
N LYS A 186 -6.76 -10.89 -6.88
CA LYS A 186 -5.87 -10.76 -8.05
C LYS A 186 -6.27 -9.62 -8.96
N ASN A 187 -7.56 -9.29 -8.96
CA ASN A 187 -8.15 -8.37 -9.92
C ASN A 187 -8.79 -7.20 -9.19
N ILE A 188 -8.65 -6.02 -9.78
CA ILE A 188 -9.27 -4.77 -9.34
C ILE A 188 -9.91 -4.13 -10.58
N THR A 189 -11.18 -3.75 -10.50
CA THR A 189 -11.95 -3.26 -11.66
C THR A 189 -13.00 -2.24 -11.23
N GLY A 190 -13.55 -1.48 -12.17
CA GLY A 190 -14.68 -0.60 -11.92
C GLY A 190 -16.02 -1.33 -12.02
N HIS A 191 -17.07 -0.76 -11.41
CA HIS A 191 -18.43 -1.27 -11.58
C HIS A 191 -18.90 -1.23 -13.05
N SER A 192 -18.45 -0.22 -13.79
CA SER A 192 -18.66 -0.06 -15.23
C SER A 192 -18.21 -1.28 -16.03
N ASP A 193 -17.11 -1.90 -15.62
CA ASP A 193 -16.48 -2.99 -16.38
C ASP A 193 -17.21 -4.31 -16.19
N ILE A 194 -17.77 -4.53 -15.00
CA ILE A 194 -18.55 -5.74 -14.69
C ILE A 194 -20.04 -5.61 -15.05
N ALA A 195 -20.50 -4.40 -15.36
CA ALA A 195 -21.89 -4.10 -15.70
C ALA A 195 -22.02 -3.06 -16.83
N PRO A 196 -21.41 -3.31 -18.00
CA PRO A 196 -21.37 -2.35 -19.10
C PRO A 196 -22.78 -2.02 -19.59
N GLY A 197 -23.02 -0.74 -19.87
CA GLY A 197 -24.32 -0.21 -20.31
C GLY A 197 -25.36 -0.03 -19.21
N ARG A 198 -25.13 -0.58 -18.00
CA ARG A 198 -26.00 -0.37 -16.82
C ARG A 198 -25.38 0.59 -15.80
N LYS A 199 -24.06 0.53 -15.63
CA LYS A 199 -23.32 1.33 -14.63
C LYS A 199 -22.14 2.02 -15.30
N THR A 200 -21.82 3.20 -14.78
CA THR A 200 -20.76 4.08 -15.28
C THR A 200 -19.69 4.36 -14.21
N ASP A 201 -19.99 4.12 -12.94
CA ASP A 201 -19.06 4.26 -11.82
C ASP A 201 -17.89 3.27 -11.91
N PRO A 202 -16.65 3.65 -11.52
CA PRO A 202 -16.28 4.89 -10.83
C PRO A 202 -16.03 6.09 -11.78
N GLY A 203 -16.34 5.94 -13.07
CA GLY A 203 -16.32 7.01 -14.05
C GLY A 203 -14.92 7.41 -14.54
N PRO A 204 -14.86 8.28 -15.57
CA PRO A 204 -13.59 8.68 -16.19
C PRO A 204 -12.68 9.54 -15.29
N TYR A 205 -13.22 10.10 -14.20
CA TYR A 205 -12.46 10.89 -13.24
C TYR A 205 -11.78 10.04 -12.15
N PHE A 206 -12.05 8.73 -12.12
CA PHE A 206 -11.20 7.81 -11.38
C PHE A 206 -9.91 7.53 -12.16
N ASN A 207 -8.82 8.15 -11.72
CA ASN A 207 -7.49 7.96 -12.27
C ASN A 207 -6.91 6.58 -11.89
N TRP A 208 -7.21 5.57 -12.72
CA TRP A 208 -6.68 4.21 -12.59
C TRP A 208 -5.16 4.15 -12.56
N HIS A 209 -4.49 4.93 -13.41
CA HIS A 209 -3.03 4.92 -13.51
C HIS A 209 -2.38 5.44 -12.22
N TYR A 210 -2.89 6.52 -11.64
CA TYR A 210 -2.42 7.05 -10.36
C TYR A 210 -2.63 6.04 -9.24
N TYR A 211 -3.82 5.46 -9.15
CA TYR A 211 -4.12 4.44 -8.16
C TYR A 211 -3.23 3.19 -8.27
N GLN A 212 -3.04 2.66 -9.48
CA GLN A 212 -2.16 1.51 -9.73
C GLN A 212 -0.71 1.84 -9.38
N THR A 213 -0.26 3.06 -9.69
CA THR A 213 1.09 3.53 -9.33
C THR A 213 1.27 3.50 -7.80
N LEU A 214 0.31 4.03 -7.05
CA LEU A 214 0.35 4.00 -5.58
C LEU A 214 0.33 2.57 -5.02
N VAL A 215 -0.51 1.69 -5.56
CA VAL A 215 -0.57 0.27 -5.14
C VAL A 215 0.75 -0.44 -5.42
N ASN A 216 1.34 -0.23 -6.59
CA ASN A 216 2.61 -0.84 -6.97
C ASN A 216 3.76 -0.32 -6.08
N GLN A 217 3.84 0.99 -5.86
CA GLN A 217 4.83 1.61 -4.97
C GLN A 217 4.70 1.06 -3.54
N GLN A 218 3.48 1.00 -2.99
CA GLN A 218 3.28 0.49 -1.64
C GLN A 218 3.58 -1.02 -1.53
N THR A 219 3.27 -1.79 -2.59
CA THR A 219 3.62 -3.22 -2.68
C THR A 219 5.13 -3.41 -2.69
N GLN A 220 5.85 -2.61 -3.49
CA GLN A 220 7.31 -2.62 -3.55
C GLN A 220 7.93 -2.27 -2.20
N ILE A 221 7.46 -1.21 -1.54
CA ILE A 221 7.91 -0.80 -0.20
C ILE A 221 7.72 -1.94 0.80
N ASN A 222 6.55 -2.59 0.81
CA ASN A 222 6.29 -3.71 1.72
C ASN A 222 7.21 -4.91 1.43
N ALA A 223 7.47 -5.20 0.16
CA ALA A 223 8.40 -6.26 -0.23
C ALA A 223 9.82 -5.94 0.25
N ILE A 224 10.29 -4.70 0.09
CA ILE A 224 11.59 -4.23 0.58
C ILE A 224 11.68 -4.39 2.10
N ILE A 225 10.66 -3.96 2.85
CA ILE A 225 10.62 -4.11 4.32
C ILE A 225 10.71 -5.58 4.72
N ASN A 226 9.92 -6.45 4.09
CA ASN A 226 9.94 -7.89 4.37
C ASN A 226 11.31 -8.51 4.06
N GLN A 227 11.92 -8.09 2.96
CA GLN A 227 13.24 -8.56 2.57
C GLN A 227 14.33 -8.09 3.54
N ILE A 228 14.29 -6.82 3.97
CA ILE A 228 15.18 -6.28 5.02
C ILE A 228 15.01 -7.05 6.32
N ASN A 229 13.78 -7.37 6.73
CA ASN A 229 13.54 -8.18 7.92
C ASN A 229 14.11 -9.60 7.79
N SER A 230 14.02 -10.19 6.59
CA SER A 230 14.57 -11.52 6.31
C SER A 230 16.11 -11.51 6.36
N ILE A 231 16.73 -10.48 5.80
CA ILE A 231 18.18 -10.22 5.90
C ILE A 231 18.60 -10.04 7.36
N LYS A 232 17.85 -9.24 8.14
CA LYS A 232 18.11 -9.05 9.56
C LYS A 232 18.09 -10.38 10.32
N HIS A 233 17.08 -11.22 10.10
CA HIS A 233 17.01 -12.54 10.73
C HIS A 233 18.18 -13.44 10.33
N GLU A 234 18.62 -13.38 9.07
CA GLU A 234 19.78 -14.15 8.61
C GLU A 234 21.08 -13.65 9.24
N LEU A 235 21.29 -12.34 9.31
CA LEU A 235 22.44 -11.75 10.01
C LEU A 235 22.46 -12.14 11.49
N GLN A 236 21.30 -12.21 12.15
CA GLN A 236 21.19 -12.71 13.53
C GLN A 236 21.58 -14.19 13.63
N HIS A 237 21.11 -15.02 12.71
CA HIS A 237 21.45 -16.44 12.66
C HIS A 237 22.96 -16.67 12.48
N LEU A 238 23.61 -15.86 11.63
CA LEU A 238 25.06 -15.90 11.38
C LEU A 238 25.89 -15.20 12.47
N ASN A 239 25.27 -14.66 13.53
CA ASN A 239 25.92 -13.84 14.57
C ASN A 239 26.64 -12.58 14.03
N LEU A 240 26.19 -12.06 12.89
CA LEU A 240 26.69 -10.84 12.26
C LEU A 240 25.85 -9.60 12.63
N TRP A 241 24.65 -9.77 13.20
CA TRP A 241 23.84 -8.65 13.66
C TRP A 241 24.34 -8.13 15.02
N GLN A 242 24.82 -6.89 15.06
CA GLN A 242 25.45 -6.32 16.25
C GLN A 242 24.42 -5.67 17.21
N PRO A 243 24.60 -5.82 18.53
CA PRO A 243 23.72 -5.16 19.51
C PRO A 243 24.03 -3.67 19.70
N SER A 244 25.23 -3.23 19.31
CA SER A 244 25.72 -1.85 19.44
C SER A 244 26.37 -1.38 18.15
N PRO A 245 26.30 -0.08 17.82
CA PRO A 245 26.96 0.46 16.64
C PRO A 245 28.50 0.41 16.76
N PRO A 246 29.22 0.48 15.63
CA PRO A 246 30.66 0.73 15.60
C PRO A 246 31.04 2.07 16.25
N ALA A 247 32.35 2.30 16.40
CA ALA A 247 32.87 3.58 16.89
C ALA A 247 32.41 4.75 16.00
N ALA A 248 32.24 5.94 16.58
CA ALA A 248 31.68 7.09 15.88
C ALA A 248 32.53 7.50 14.65
N GLU A 249 33.83 7.27 14.71
CA GLU A 249 34.79 7.52 13.64
C GLU A 249 34.49 6.69 12.39
N ALA A 250 33.90 5.50 12.54
CA ALA A 250 33.54 4.65 11.40
C ALA A 250 32.47 5.28 10.50
N PHE A 251 31.62 6.15 11.06
CA PHE A 251 30.58 6.86 10.30
C PHE A 251 31.11 8.07 9.53
N LEU A 252 32.42 8.40 9.66
CA LEU A 252 33.05 9.54 9.00
C LEU A 252 33.74 9.17 7.69
N SER A 253 33.72 7.90 7.28
CA SER A 253 34.33 7.49 6.01
C SER A 253 33.68 8.15 4.80
N GLU A 254 34.52 8.59 3.87
CA GLU A 254 34.12 9.11 2.56
C GLU A 254 34.23 8.04 1.45
N GLN A 255 34.71 6.83 1.78
CA GLN A 255 34.85 5.74 0.80
C GLN A 255 33.48 5.09 0.50
N PRO A 256 33.28 4.56 -0.72
CA PRO A 256 32.10 3.75 -1.03
C PRO A 256 31.93 2.62 -0.01
N PHE A 257 30.69 2.40 0.45
CA PHE A 257 30.38 1.39 1.46
C PHE A 257 31.15 1.50 2.80
N ALA A 258 31.82 2.63 3.06
CA ALA A 258 32.71 2.79 4.21
C ALA A 258 33.73 1.63 4.35
N LEU A 259 34.24 1.12 3.22
CA LEU A 259 35.05 -0.10 3.13
C LEU A 259 36.37 -0.08 3.93
N ASP A 260 36.82 1.10 4.33
CA ASP A 260 38.01 1.34 5.15
C ASP A 260 37.74 1.31 6.66
N THR A 261 36.47 1.40 7.08
CA THR A 261 36.08 1.61 8.48
C THR A 261 34.96 0.68 8.97
N MET A 262 34.23 0.02 8.06
CA MET A 262 33.14 -0.90 8.39
C MET A 262 33.27 -2.22 7.65
N GLN A 263 32.89 -3.30 8.32
CA GLN A 263 32.60 -4.58 7.68
C GLN A 263 31.28 -4.49 6.90
N PRO A 264 31.06 -5.33 5.86
CA PRO A 264 29.86 -5.26 5.04
C PRO A 264 28.55 -5.33 5.84
N HIS A 265 28.49 -6.22 6.84
CA HIS A 265 27.31 -6.37 7.69
C HIS A 265 27.05 -5.14 8.58
N GLU A 266 28.11 -4.46 9.04
CA GLU A 266 28.01 -3.22 9.83
C GLU A 266 27.44 -2.09 8.98
N TRP A 267 27.96 -1.91 7.76
CA TRP A 267 27.46 -0.91 6.82
C TRP A 267 25.98 -1.15 6.47
N LEU A 268 25.60 -2.39 6.21
CA LEU A 268 24.20 -2.77 5.93
C LEU A 268 23.28 -2.43 7.10
N GLN A 269 23.67 -2.83 8.31
CA GLN A 269 22.88 -2.64 9.52
C GLN A 269 22.77 -1.17 9.93
N TRP A 270 23.86 -0.41 9.90
CA TRP A 270 23.95 0.90 10.54
C TRP A 270 23.87 2.09 9.58
N ILE A 271 24.02 1.85 8.27
CA ILE A 271 23.93 2.91 7.26
C ILE A 271 22.78 2.63 6.28
N PHE A 272 22.80 1.49 5.60
CA PHE A 272 21.82 1.23 4.53
C PHE A 272 20.39 1.07 5.06
N ILE A 273 20.16 0.14 6.00
CA ILE A 273 18.80 -0.13 6.52
C ILE A 273 18.15 1.14 7.11
N PRO A 274 18.82 1.91 8.00
CA PRO A 274 18.24 3.14 8.54
C PRO A 274 17.93 4.19 7.47
N ARG A 275 18.76 4.27 6.41
CA ARG A 275 18.53 5.20 5.30
C ARG A 275 17.31 4.82 4.47
N ILE A 276 17.14 3.54 4.14
CA ILE A 276 15.94 3.07 3.44
C ILE A 276 14.69 3.31 4.29
N GLN A 277 14.76 3.00 5.59
CA GLN A 277 13.64 3.26 6.50
C GLN A 277 13.28 4.74 6.56
N ALA A 278 14.27 5.64 6.62
CA ALA A 278 14.04 7.08 6.62
C ALA A 278 13.38 7.58 5.32
N LEU A 279 13.74 7.02 4.17
CA LEU A 279 13.10 7.33 2.89
C LEU A 279 11.63 6.88 2.86
N ILE A 280 11.34 5.69 3.36
CA ILE A 280 9.99 5.15 3.49
C ILE A 280 9.14 6.03 4.43
N ASP A 281 9.68 6.36 5.61
CA ASP A 281 8.99 7.19 6.60
C ASP A 281 8.70 8.59 6.06
N ALA A 282 9.58 9.12 5.22
CA ALA A 282 9.43 10.40 4.53
C ALA A 282 8.57 10.32 3.25
N LYS A 283 8.05 9.14 2.88
CA LYS A 283 7.32 8.88 1.62
C LYS A 283 8.08 9.34 0.37
N CYS A 284 9.40 9.22 0.40
CA CYS A 284 10.27 9.52 -0.73
C CYS A 284 10.41 8.30 -1.64
N GLU A 285 10.73 8.55 -2.91
CA GLU A 285 11.08 7.50 -3.85
C GLU A 285 12.31 6.73 -3.35
N ILE A 286 12.26 5.40 -3.46
CA ILE A 286 13.39 4.53 -3.14
C ILE A 286 14.34 4.54 -4.34
N PRO A 287 15.61 4.95 -4.16
CA PRO A 287 16.56 4.93 -5.27
C PRO A 287 16.91 3.49 -5.63
N LYS A 288 17.26 3.27 -6.91
CA LYS A 288 17.87 2.02 -7.37
C LYS A 288 19.19 1.79 -6.63
N PHE A 289 19.45 0.56 -6.21
CA PHE A 289 20.69 0.17 -5.56
C PHE A 289 21.13 -1.24 -6.00
N ALA A 290 22.41 -1.54 -5.83
CA ALA A 290 23.01 -2.83 -6.15
C ALA A 290 24.02 -3.20 -5.05
N LEU A 291 23.58 -3.99 -4.09
CA LEU A 291 24.35 -4.43 -2.94
C LEU A 291 25.05 -5.77 -3.20
N HIS A 292 24.38 -6.70 -3.89
CA HIS A 292 24.86 -8.06 -4.08
C HIS A 292 26.30 -8.15 -4.62
N PRO A 293 26.71 -7.39 -5.66
CA PRO A 293 28.07 -7.48 -6.19
C PRO A 293 29.16 -7.12 -5.16
N TYR A 294 28.88 -6.14 -4.30
CA TYR A 294 29.80 -5.76 -3.22
C TYR A 294 29.89 -6.85 -2.16
N PHE A 295 28.73 -7.39 -1.73
CA PHE A 295 28.68 -8.44 -0.73
C PHE A 295 29.32 -9.75 -1.20
N GLU A 296 29.11 -10.12 -2.46
CA GLU A 296 29.72 -11.31 -3.06
C GLU A 296 31.26 -11.24 -3.04
N GLU A 297 31.84 -10.09 -3.41
CA GLU A 297 33.30 -9.93 -3.38
C GLU A 297 33.82 -9.86 -1.94
N ALA A 298 33.14 -9.14 -1.04
CA ALA A 298 33.59 -8.99 0.34
C ALA A 298 33.57 -10.30 1.14
N PHE A 299 32.72 -11.25 0.77
CA PHE A 299 32.61 -12.55 1.46
C PHE A 299 33.28 -13.72 0.72
N LYS A 300 33.95 -13.46 -0.39
CA LYS A 300 34.57 -14.47 -1.27
C LYS A 300 35.60 -15.37 -0.59
N GLU A 301 36.30 -14.85 0.42
CA GLU A 301 37.35 -15.57 1.16
C GLU A 301 36.88 -16.14 2.49
N VAL A 302 35.61 -15.92 2.86
CA VAL A 302 35.05 -16.40 4.13
C VAL A 302 34.61 -17.86 3.97
N GLN A 303 35.56 -18.78 4.12
CA GLN A 303 35.34 -20.22 3.97
C GLN A 303 34.56 -20.86 5.14
N GLU A 304 34.45 -20.18 6.29
CA GLU A 304 33.88 -20.75 7.53
C GLU A 304 32.39 -20.44 7.75
N ILE A 305 31.81 -19.48 7.01
CA ILE A 305 30.43 -19.03 7.21
C ILE A 305 29.58 -19.42 6.01
N GLU A 306 28.48 -20.15 6.25
CA GLU A 306 27.48 -20.50 5.23
C GLU A 306 26.68 -19.24 4.81
N ILE A 307 27.28 -18.38 3.99
CA ILE A 307 26.73 -17.05 3.66
C ILE A 307 25.86 -17.02 2.41
N ASN A 308 25.74 -18.14 1.69
CA ASN A 308 24.98 -18.25 0.44
C ASN A 308 23.53 -17.79 0.56
N LYS A 309 22.90 -18.08 1.71
CA LYS A 309 21.54 -17.64 1.99
C LYS A 309 21.45 -16.11 2.13
N LEU A 310 22.38 -15.50 2.85
CA LEU A 310 22.46 -14.03 2.97
C LEU A 310 22.67 -13.37 1.60
N LEU A 311 23.60 -13.87 0.78
CA LEU A 311 23.83 -13.36 -0.58
C LEU A 311 22.56 -13.46 -1.43
N THR A 312 21.84 -14.58 -1.36
CA THR A 312 20.56 -14.76 -2.06
C THR A 312 19.53 -13.72 -1.62
N LEU A 313 19.41 -13.48 -0.32
CA LEU A 313 18.47 -12.49 0.21
C LEU A 313 18.84 -11.06 -0.22
N ILE A 314 20.14 -10.73 -0.27
CA ILE A 314 20.61 -9.42 -0.73
C ILE A 314 20.37 -9.24 -2.23
N LYS A 315 20.57 -10.29 -3.03
CA LYS A 315 20.24 -10.27 -4.47
C LYS A 315 18.77 -9.97 -4.72
N GLN A 316 17.89 -10.63 -3.99
CA GLN A 316 16.45 -10.39 -4.06
C GLN A 316 16.08 -8.96 -3.66
N LEU A 317 16.79 -8.37 -2.69
CA LEU A 317 16.59 -6.98 -2.29
C LEU A 317 16.95 -6.00 -3.43
N ASP A 318 18.04 -6.25 -4.16
CA ASP A 318 18.43 -5.44 -5.31
C ASP A 318 17.36 -5.45 -6.41
N GLU A 319 16.81 -6.62 -6.71
CA GLU A 319 15.73 -6.82 -7.70
C GLU A 319 14.48 -6.00 -7.36
N LEU A 320 14.16 -5.85 -6.07
CA LEU A 320 13.04 -5.05 -5.59
C LEU A 320 13.25 -3.53 -5.73
N SER A 321 14.48 -3.06 -5.90
CA SER A 321 14.77 -1.62 -6.09
C SER A 321 14.51 -1.13 -7.51
N ILE A 322 14.29 -2.04 -8.46
CA ILE A 322 14.09 -1.74 -9.88
C ILE A 322 12.61 -1.45 -10.14
N ASP A 323 12.30 -0.38 -10.88
CA ASP A 323 10.92 0.00 -11.20
C ASP A 323 10.18 -1.10 -11.96
N TYR A 324 9.03 -1.52 -11.44
CA TYR A 324 8.03 -2.29 -12.17
C TYR A 324 7.28 -1.44 -13.22
N ALA A 325 7.56 -0.14 -13.33
CA ALA A 325 6.83 0.80 -14.18
C ALA A 325 7.27 0.80 -15.67
N THR A 326 8.05 -0.19 -16.13
CA THR A 326 8.59 -0.25 -17.50
C THR A 326 8.23 -1.50 -18.31
N THR A 327 7.22 -2.26 -17.90
CA THR A 327 6.69 -3.39 -18.69
C THR A 327 5.20 -3.28 -18.94
#